data_AF-A0A2V7RE21-F1
#
_entry.id   AF-A0A2V7RE21-F1
#
_cell.length_a   1.000
_cell.length_b   1.000
_cell.length_c   1.000
_cell.angle_alpha   90.00
_cell.angle_beta   90.00
_cell.angle_gamma   90.00
#
_symmetry.space_group_name_H-M   'P 1'
#
loop_
_entity.id
_entity.type
_entity.pdbx_description
1 polymer ?
#
loop_
_entity_poly.entity_id
_entity_poly.type
_entity_poly.pdbx_seq_one_letter_code
_entity_poly.pdbx_strand_id
1 'polypeptide(L)'
;MMMQHDTGPMPPNALAQETVDSVRRALEHYVQRPASEPAPELRTALHVLAKEAREKAVSPEQLLITLKAVWQALPEVEKARDHTEQTLILQRVVTTCIKEYFAE
;
A
#
# COMPACT_ATOMS: atom_id res chain seq x y z
N MET A 1 5.49 23.53 -19.72
CA MET A 1 5.86 22.15 -20.13
C MET A 1 4.88 21.21 -19.44
N MET A 2 4.06 20.50 -20.21
CA MET A 2 3.16 19.47 -19.68
C MET A 2 3.98 18.18 -19.55
N MET A 3 4.20 17.72 -18.31
CA MET A 3 4.74 16.38 -18.07
C MET A 3 3.66 15.38 -18.47
N GLN A 4 3.91 14.65 -19.56
CA GLN A 4 3.12 13.51 -19.95
C GLN A 4 3.44 12.41 -18.95
N HIS A 5 2.58 12.22 -17.94
CA HIS A 5 2.68 11.04 -17.10
C HIS A 5 2.26 9.86 -17.96
N ASP A 6 3.27 9.07 -18.36
CA ASP A 6 3.13 7.83 -19.08
C ASP A 6 2.35 6.86 -18.15
N THR A 7 1.02 6.85 -18.26
CA THR A 7 0.11 5.96 -17.52
C THR A 7 0.18 4.55 -18.10
N GLY A 8 1.40 4.03 -18.32
CA GLY A 8 1.63 2.64 -18.68
C GLY A 8 1.37 1.72 -17.48
N PRO A 9 0.94 0.46 -17.71
CA PRO A 9 0.88 -0.53 -16.64
C PRO A 9 2.27 -0.66 -16.01
N MET A 10 2.32 -0.61 -14.68
CA MET A 10 3.57 -0.77 -13.93
C MET A 10 4.29 -2.05 -14.40
N PRO A 11 5.59 -1.99 -14.74
CA PRO A 11 6.31 -3.22 -15.06
C PRO A 11 6.26 -4.14 -13.84
N PRO A 12 6.06 -5.46 -14.02
CA PRO A 12 5.82 -6.43 -12.93
C PRO A 12 6.98 -6.57 -11.90
N ASN A 13 8.02 -5.74 -12.00
CA ASN A 13 9.18 -5.67 -11.11
C ASN A 13 9.56 -4.24 -10.70
N ALA A 14 8.65 -3.27 -10.81
CA ALA A 14 8.95 -1.91 -10.39
C ALA A 14 9.30 -1.83 -8.89
N LEU A 15 8.65 -2.62 -8.04
CA LEU A 15 8.96 -2.69 -6.60
C LEU A 15 9.56 -4.05 -6.25
N ALA A 16 10.44 -4.07 -5.25
CA ALA A 16 11.11 -5.27 -4.77
C ALA A 16 10.08 -6.19 -4.12
N GLN A 17 10.15 -7.47 -4.46
CA GLN A 17 9.23 -8.48 -3.93
C GLN A 17 9.31 -8.56 -2.39
N GLU A 18 10.50 -8.38 -1.82
CA GLU A 18 10.69 -8.35 -0.36
C GLU A 18 9.90 -7.20 0.30
N THR A 19 9.88 -6.02 -0.31
CA THR A 19 9.13 -4.86 0.18
C THR A 19 7.63 -5.11 0.11
N VAL A 20 7.16 -5.66 -1.02
CA VAL A 20 5.75 -6.03 -1.21
C VAL A 20 5.32 -7.10 -0.21
N ASP A 21 6.15 -8.12 0.02
CA ASP A 21 5.92 -9.17 1.01
C ASP A 21 5.88 -8.63 2.45
N SER A 22 6.74 -7.67 2.76
CA SER A 22 6.76 -7.00 4.06
C SER A 22 5.44 -6.25 4.33
N VAL A 23 4.97 -5.50 3.33
CA VAL A 23 3.68 -4.79 3.39
C VAL A 23 2.53 -5.79 3.51
N ARG A 24 2.54 -6.88 2.73
CA ARG A 24 1.52 -7.93 2.81
C ARG A 24 1.39 -8.48 4.24
N ARG A 25 2.50 -8.90 4.84
CA ARG A 25 2.52 -9.43 6.23
C ARG A 25 2.01 -8.40 7.25
N ALA A 26 2.41 -7.14 7.13
CA ALA A 26 1.96 -6.10 8.03
C ALA A 26 0.46 -5.80 7.87
N LEU A 27 -0.08 -5.86 6.65
CA LEU A 27 -1.50 -5.73 6.38
C LEU A 27 -2.30 -6.91 6.95
N GLU A 28 -1.83 -8.15 6.77
CA GLU A 28 -2.47 -9.34 7.35
C GLU A 28 -2.66 -9.18 8.87
N HIS A 29 -1.60 -8.78 9.58
CA HIS A 29 -1.67 -8.52 11.01
C HIS A 29 -2.65 -7.39 11.38
N TYR A 30 -2.67 -6.31 10.59
CA TYR A 30 -3.54 -5.16 10.85
C TYR A 30 -5.01 -5.46 10.57
N VAL A 31 -5.32 -6.25 9.53
CA VAL A 31 -6.70 -6.67 9.21
C VAL A 31 -7.25 -7.62 10.28
N GLN A 32 -6.41 -8.50 10.84
CA GLN A 32 -6.81 -9.40 11.92
C GLN A 32 -7.02 -8.68 13.26
N ARG A 33 -6.36 -7.53 13.46
CA ARG A 33 -6.43 -6.71 14.68
C ARG A 33 -6.54 -5.23 14.32
N PRO A 34 -7.69 -4.80 13.79
CA PRO A 34 -7.85 -3.42 13.38
C PRO A 34 -7.80 -2.51 14.61
N ALA A 35 -6.95 -1.49 14.53
CA ALA A 35 -6.85 -0.44 15.53
C ALA A 35 -7.21 0.91 14.91
N SER A 36 -7.44 1.92 15.75
CA SER A 36 -7.71 3.29 15.28
C SER A 36 -6.54 3.86 14.46
N GLU A 37 -5.32 3.44 14.77
CA GLU A 37 -4.10 3.85 14.08
C GLU A 37 -3.33 2.65 13.53
N PRO A 38 -2.66 2.78 12.36
CA PRO A 38 -1.78 1.74 11.83
C PRO A 38 -0.65 1.44 12.81
N ALA A 39 -0.43 0.15 13.05
CA ALA A 39 0.68 -0.33 13.87
C ALA A 39 2.03 0.19 13.33
N PRO A 40 3.03 0.43 14.20
CA PRO A 40 4.34 0.91 13.78
C PRO A 40 4.95 0.08 12.65
N GLU A 41 4.77 -1.24 12.68
CA GLU A 41 5.26 -2.19 11.68
C GLU A 41 4.66 -1.92 10.30
N LEU A 42 3.35 -1.64 10.24
CA LEU A 42 2.67 -1.29 9.00
C LEU A 42 3.14 0.08 8.49
N ARG A 43 3.32 1.06 9.37
CA ARG A 43 3.86 2.37 8.96
C ARG A 43 5.27 2.23 8.41
N THR A 44 6.14 1.47 9.06
CA THR A 44 7.50 1.21 8.59
C THR A 44 7.51 0.50 7.24
N ALA A 45 6.65 -0.52 7.05
CA ALA A 45 6.55 -1.21 5.77
C ALA A 45 6.06 -0.29 4.65
N LEU A 46 5.04 0.54 4.93
CA LEU A 46 4.54 1.55 3.98
C LEU A 46 5.60 2.62 3.68
N HIS A 47 6.39 3.03 4.68
CA HIS A 47 7.49 3.96 4.50
C HIS A 47 8.57 3.42 3.55
N VAL A 48 9.01 2.18 3.76
CA VAL A 48 9.98 1.52 2.87
C VAL A 48 9.43 1.40 1.46
N LEU A 49 8.16 0.99 1.31
CA LEU A 49 7.47 0.90 0.02
C LEU A 49 7.43 2.26 -0.69
N ALA A 50 7.11 3.32 0.04
CA ALA A 50 7.00 4.66 -0.52
C ALA A 50 8.36 5.24 -0.91
N LYS A 51 9.38 5.00 -0.07
CA LYS A 51 10.77 5.37 -0.38
C LYS A 51 11.27 4.67 -1.64
N GLU A 52 11.06 3.36 -1.75
CA GLU A 52 11.45 2.59 -2.92
C GLU A 52 10.72 3.06 -4.19
N ALA A 53 9.42 3.34 -4.09
CA ALA A 53 8.64 3.88 -5.18
C ALA A 53 9.23 5.20 -5.70
N ARG A 54 9.60 6.12 -4.80
CA ARG A 54 10.27 7.37 -5.15
C ARG A 54 11.62 7.16 -5.82
N GLU A 55 12.47 6.31 -5.24
CA GLU A 55 13.80 5.99 -5.78
C GLU A 55 13.71 5.44 -7.21
N LYS A 56 12.61 4.76 -7.53
CA LYS A 56 12.36 4.15 -8.84
C LYS A 56 11.42 4.97 -9.73
N ALA A 57 11.14 6.22 -9.36
CA ALA A 57 10.25 7.13 -10.08
C ALA A 57 8.84 6.56 -10.36
N VAL A 58 8.36 5.66 -9.50
CA VAL A 58 6.99 5.14 -9.53
C VAL A 58 6.05 6.22 -9.02
N SER A 59 4.99 6.52 -9.79
CA SER A 59 4.03 7.54 -9.39
C SER A 59 3.23 7.12 -8.14
N PRO A 60 2.72 8.07 -7.34
CA PRO A 60 1.87 7.74 -6.19
C PRO A 60 0.61 6.97 -6.61
N GLU A 61 0.03 7.25 -7.77
CA GLU A 61 -1.13 6.52 -8.30
C GLU A 61 -0.79 5.05 -8.60
N GLN A 62 0.35 4.82 -9.23
CA GLN A 62 0.85 3.47 -9.52
C GLN A 62 1.15 2.69 -8.23
N LEU A 63 1.76 3.35 -7.25
CA LEU A 63 1.97 2.79 -5.91
C LEU A 63 0.65 2.38 -5.25
N LEU A 64 -0.38 3.23 -5.31
CA LEU A 64 -1.70 2.93 -4.75
C LEU A 64 -2.42 1.79 -5.47
N ILE A 65 -2.22 1.64 -6.78
CA ILE A 65 -2.73 0.49 -7.53
C ILE A 65 -2.08 -0.80 -7.01
N THR A 66 -0.75 -0.82 -6.85
CA THR A 66 -0.04 -1.98 -6.31
C THR A 66 -0.48 -2.30 -4.88
N LEU A 67 -0.59 -1.28 -4.01
CA LEU A 67 -1.07 -1.45 -2.64
C LEU A 67 -2.49 -2.05 -2.60
N LYS A 68 -3.40 -1.59 -3.46
CA LYS A 68 -4.75 -2.14 -3.59
C LYS A 68 -4.74 -3.58 -4.08
N ALA A 69 -3.87 -3.92 -5.03
CA ALA A 69 -3.72 -5.28 -5.51
C ALA A 69 -3.24 -6.22 -4.39
N VAL A 70 -2.27 -5.78 -3.58
CA VAL A 70 -1.80 -6.54 -2.40
C VAL A 70 -2.94 -6.72 -1.41
N TRP A 71 -3.70 -5.66 -1.11
CA TRP A 71 -4.86 -5.72 -0.21
C TRP A 71 -5.93 -6.71 -0.70
N GLN A 72 -6.26 -6.69 -2.00
CA GLN A 72 -7.26 -7.58 -2.59
C GLN A 72 -6.80 -9.05 -2.61
N ALA A 73 -5.50 -9.30 -2.61
CA ALA A 73 -4.95 -10.65 -2.55
C ALA A 73 -4.97 -11.26 -1.14
N LEU A 74 -5.35 -10.50 -0.10
CA LEU A 74 -5.40 -10.99 1.28
C LEU A 74 -6.62 -11.89 1.50
N PRO A 75 -6.45 -13.14 1.96
CA PRO A 75 -7.57 -14.03 2.26
C PRO A 75 -8.53 -13.46 3.31
N GLU A 76 -8.03 -12.67 4.26
CA GLU A 76 -8.81 -12.02 5.30
C GLU A 76 -9.77 -10.97 4.73
N VAL A 77 -9.35 -10.26 3.69
CA VAL A 77 -10.17 -9.26 2.99
C VAL A 77 -11.25 -9.96 2.17
N GLU A 78 -10.89 -11.05 1.47
CA GLU A 78 -11.84 -11.83 0.68
C GLU A 78 -12.91 -12.48 1.57
N LYS A 79 -12.53 -12.99 2.75
CA LYS A 79 -13.42 -13.68 3.70
C LYS A 79 -14.14 -12.73 4.66
N ALA A 80 -13.89 -11.43 4.59
CA ALA A 80 -14.47 -10.46 5.50
C ALA A 80 -16.00 -10.42 5.38
N ARG A 81 -16.69 -10.48 6.52
CA ARG A 81 -18.16 -10.37 6.56
C ARG A 81 -18.63 -8.91 6.50
N ASP A 82 -17.79 -7.98 6.93
CA ASP A 82 -18.09 -6.54 6.95
C ASP A 82 -17.22 -5.78 5.93
N HIS A 83 -17.76 -5.56 4.74
CA HIS A 83 -17.08 -4.79 3.69
C HIS A 83 -16.95 -3.29 4.03
N THR A 84 -17.80 -2.76 4.91
CA THR A 84 -17.72 -1.35 5.34
C THR A 84 -16.50 -1.16 6.22
N GLU A 85 -16.29 -2.05 7.20
CA GLU A 85 -15.11 -2.05 8.05
C GLU A 85 -13.83 -2.20 7.22
N GLN A 86 -13.79 -3.14 6.27
CA GLN A 86 -12.65 -3.30 5.36
C GLN A 86 -12.35 -2.04 4.55
N THR A 87 -13.38 -1.35 4.08
CA THR A 87 -13.22 -0.09 3.34
C THR A 87 -12.60 1.00 4.21
N LEU A 88 -13.03 1.10 5.48
CA LEU A 88 -12.45 2.06 6.43
C LEU A 88 -11.00 1.74 6.75
N ILE A 89 -10.66 0.46 6.92
CA ILE A 89 -9.28 0.01 7.14
C ILE A 89 -8.42 0.38 5.92
N LEU A 90 -8.86 0.03 4.71
CA LEU A 90 -8.16 0.37 3.47
C LEU A 90 -7.96 1.88 3.32
N GLN A 91 -8.96 2.71 3.63
CA GLN A 91 -8.83 4.17 3.59
C GLN A 91 -7.74 4.68 4.52
N ARG A 92 -7.60 4.11 5.73
CA ARG A 92 -6.51 4.46 6.66
C ARG A 92 -5.17 4.07 6.08
N VAL A 93 -5.03 2.86 5.57
CA VAL A 93 -3.80 2.35 4.94
C VAL A 93 -3.38 3.24 3.76
N VAL A 94 -4.31 3.56 2.87
CA VAL A 94 -4.08 4.45 1.71
C VAL A 94 -3.63 5.83 2.16
N THR A 95 -4.34 6.42 3.13
CA THR A 95 -3.98 7.75 3.67
C THR A 95 -2.58 7.75 4.25
N THR A 96 -2.21 6.72 5.02
CA THR A 96 -0.87 6.57 5.57
C THR A 96 0.16 6.38 4.46
N CYS A 97 -0.08 5.53 3.47
CA CYS A 97 0.85 5.33 2.35
C CYS A 97 1.11 6.63 1.58
N ILE A 98 0.08 7.45 1.36
CA ILE A 98 0.23 8.77 0.72
C ILE A 98 1.10 9.69 1.58
N LYS A 99 0.83 9.75 2.90
CA LYS A 99 1.63 10.56 3.83
C LYS A 99 3.10 10.13 3.81
N GLU A 100 3.37 8.84 3.86
CA GLU A 100 4.75 8.30 3.81
C GLU A 100 5.42 8.60 2.45
N TYR A 101 4.68 8.57 1.35
CA TYR A 101 5.22 8.90 0.03
C TYR A 101 5.63 10.37 -0.11
N PHE A 102 4.96 11.29 0.59
CA PHE A 102 5.31 12.70 0.59
C PHE A 102 6.13 13.14 1.81
N ALA A 103 6.43 12.23 2.75
CA ALA A 103 7.29 12.51 3.90
C ALA A 103 8.76 12.49 3.48
N GLU A 104 9.43 13.63 3.57
CA GLU A 104 10.86 13.82 3.26
C GLU A 104 11.77 13.14 4.30
#